data_AF-A0A7C9DMK2-F1
#
_entry.id   AF-A0A7C9DMK2-F1
#
_cell.length_a   1.000
_cell.length_b   1.000
_cell.length_c   1.000
_cell.angle_alpha   90.00
_cell.angle_beta   90.00
_cell.angle_gamma   90.00
#
_symmetry.space_group_name_H-M   'P 1'
#
loop_
_entity.id
_entity.type
_entity.pdbx_description
1 polymer ?
#
loop_
_entity_poly.entity_id
_entity_poly.type
_entity_poly.pdbx_seq_one_letter_code
_entity_poly.pdbx_strand_id
1 'polypeptide(L)'
;MLFPIFLREAREEMAYRKPPETEFQKFIRASKCDMMSSVEDTAQRERRVLFDHRPLELPEDDYLRVSRIPQRKGSNFRDLPGLIIGNDNVVRRDPESDIRLPSGKLLVPDYAINFGDGKSSRPFARLWWDETVPTVLTRPDLHSQAILHPEQDRVLTIRECARLQGFPDYYRFCGNVKERYCQVGNAVAVPVARALGYALGMAVQRLTEEGHLMILPPKFSHT
;
A
#
# COMPACT_ATOMS: atom_id res chain seq x y z
N MET A 1 0.60 6.25 11.51
CA MET A 1 0.93 4.94 10.91
C MET A 1 -0.03 3.87 11.43
N LEU A 2 -0.22 2.75 10.72
CA LEU A 2 -0.84 1.57 11.37
C LEU A 2 0.20 0.88 12.25
N PHE A 3 -0.26 0.21 13.30
CA PHE A 3 0.65 -0.45 14.24
C PHE A 3 1.20 -1.76 13.64
N PRO A 4 2.34 -2.27 14.13
CA PRO A 4 2.89 -3.53 13.64
C PRO A 4 1.93 -4.71 13.86
N ILE A 5 1.88 -5.58 12.86
CA ILE A 5 1.09 -6.80 12.87
C ILE A 5 1.98 -8.02 12.69
N PHE A 6 1.47 -9.18 13.12
CA PHE A 6 2.15 -10.44 12.87
C PHE A 6 2.15 -10.77 11.37
N LEU A 7 3.16 -11.52 10.92
CA LEU A 7 3.28 -11.96 9.53
C LEU A 7 2.03 -12.72 9.05
N ARG A 8 1.48 -13.59 9.89
CA ARG A 8 0.26 -14.38 9.63
C ARG A 8 -0.96 -13.78 10.32
N GLU A 9 -1.24 -12.50 10.02
CA GLU A 9 -2.40 -11.82 10.57
C GLU A 9 -3.70 -12.26 9.89
N ALA A 10 -4.59 -12.89 10.67
CA ALA A 10 -5.87 -13.41 10.20
C ALA A 10 -7.07 -12.55 10.61
N ARG A 11 -6.90 -11.60 11.54
CA ARG A 11 -8.02 -10.82 12.07
C ARG A 11 -8.60 -9.88 11.01
N GLU A 12 -9.89 -10.02 10.75
CA GLU A 12 -10.69 -9.11 9.92
C GLU A 12 -10.78 -7.70 10.55
N GLU A 13 -10.88 -7.68 11.88
CA GLU A 13 -11.15 -6.49 12.69
C GLU A 13 -10.14 -6.37 13.82
N MET A 14 -9.70 -5.14 14.08
CA MET A 14 -8.82 -4.83 15.20
C MET A 14 -9.06 -3.42 15.73
N ALA A 15 -8.76 -3.17 17.00
CA ALA A 15 -8.81 -1.82 17.54
C ALA A 15 -7.60 -1.00 17.09
N TYR A 16 -7.79 0.28 16.80
CA TYR A 16 -6.65 1.20 16.68
C TYR A 16 -5.87 1.28 18.00
N ARG A 17 -4.55 1.13 17.91
CA ARG A 17 -3.67 1.31 19.08
C ARG A 17 -3.29 2.77 19.37
N LYS A 18 -3.38 3.65 18.36
CA LYS A 18 -2.97 5.06 18.44
C LYS A 18 -4.03 5.99 17.84
N PRO A 19 -4.12 7.25 18.32
CA PRO A 19 -4.88 8.30 17.63
C PRO A 19 -4.27 8.62 16.24
N PRO A 20 -4.98 9.31 15.35
CA PRO A 20 -4.42 9.74 14.07
C PRO A 20 -3.30 10.75 14.30
N GLU A 21 -2.19 10.59 13.58
CA GLU A 21 -0.98 11.41 13.73
C GLU A 21 -0.85 12.49 12.65
N THR A 22 -1.60 12.39 11.55
CA THR A 22 -1.55 13.33 10.43
C THR A 22 -2.95 13.79 10.01
N GLU A 23 -3.07 14.92 9.32
CA GLU A 23 -4.35 15.39 8.77
C GLU A 23 -4.99 14.37 7.83
N PHE A 24 -4.19 13.71 7.00
CA PHE A 24 -4.68 12.62 6.16
C PHE A 24 -5.26 11.46 6.98
N GLN A 25 -4.59 11.07 8.07
CA GLN A 25 -5.10 10.03 8.97
C GLN A 25 -6.36 10.47 9.72
N LYS A 26 -6.49 11.75 10.07
CA LYS A 26 -7.72 12.30 10.66
C LYS A 26 -8.87 12.19 9.66
N PHE A 27 -8.63 12.59 8.41
CA PHE A 27 -9.59 12.53 7.32
C PHE A 27 -10.07 11.10 7.07
N ILE A 28 -9.20 10.16 6.71
CA ILE A 28 -9.63 8.79 6.38
C ILE A 28 -10.23 8.02 7.58
N ARG A 29 -9.97 8.44 8.83
CA ARG A 29 -10.57 7.86 10.04
C ARG A 29 -11.85 8.55 10.50
N ALA A 30 -12.30 9.58 9.80
CA ALA A 30 -13.58 10.22 10.08
C ALA A 30 -14.73 9.23 9.88
N SER A 31 -15.82 9.42 10.63
CA SER A 31 -16.97 8.54 10.51
C SER A 31 -17.71 8.77 9.18
N LYS A 32 -18.58 7.82 8.83
CA LYS A 32 -19.48 7.99 7.68
C LYS A 32 -20.36 9.23 7.82
N CYS A 33 -20.85 9.51 9.03
CA CYS A 33 -21.67 10.69 9.32
C CYS A 33 -20.87 11.99 9.14
N ASP A 34 -19.61 12.02 9.58
CA ASP A 34 -18.73 13.18 9.40
C ASP A 34 -18.51 13.47 7.90
N MET A 35 -18.31 12.42 7.09
CA MET A 35 -18.06 12.53 5.65
C MET A 35 -19.31 12.86 4.81
N MET A 36 -20.49 12.45 5.27
CA MET A 36 -21.77 12.65 4.55
C MET A 36 -22.59 13.83 5.08
N SER A 37 -22.16 14.52 6.14
CA SER A 37 -22.90 15.61 6.78
C SER A 37 -24.37 15.28 7.11
N SER A 38 -24.68 14.00 7.37
CA SER A 38 -26.02 13.56 7.76
C SER A 38 -26.20 13.70 9.28
N VAL A 39 -27.24 14.43 9.71
CA VAL A 39 -27.52 14.82 11.11
C VAL A 39 -28.11 13.68 11.96
N GLU A 40 -28.27 12.48 11.41
CA GLU A 40 -28.86 11.37 12.16
C GLU A 40 -27.76 10.48 12.77
N ASP A 41 -27.89 10.31 14.09
CA ASP A 41 -27.29 9.29 14.95
C ASP A 41 -26.03 9.66 15.77
N THR A 42 -26.21 10.55 16.75
CA THR A 42 -25.26 10.85 17.83
C THR A 42 -25.04 9.69 18.83
N ALA A 43 -25.63 8.51 18.63
CA ALA A 43 -25.59 7.41 19.60
C ALA A 43 -24.50 6.35 19.33
N GLN A 44 -23.87 6.35 18.14
CA GLN A 44 -22.84 5.38 17.78
C GLN A 44 -21.48 6.05 17.60
N ARG A 45 -20.89 6.54 18.71
CA ARG A 45 -19.43 6.57 18.85
C ARG A 45 -18.92 5.12 18.97
N GLU A 46 -19.17 4.34 17.92
CA GLU A 46 -18.67 2.97 17.80
C GLU A 46 -17.15 3.01 17.98
N ARG A 47 -16.64 2.01 18.71
CA ARG A 47 -15.20 1.75 18.81
C ARG A 47 -14.62 1.88 17.41
N ARG A 48 -13.61 2.75 17.24
CA ARG A 48 -12.95 2.92 15.95
C ARG A 48 -12.25 1.59 15.62
N VAL A 49 -12.93 0.75 14.86
CA VAL A 49 -12.41 -0.53 14.38
C VAL A 49 -11.61 -0.27 13.11
N LEU A 50 -10.49 -0.97 12.99
CA LEU A 50 -9.63 -1.03 11.83
C LEU A 50 -9.92 -2.34 11.12
N PHE A 51 -10.41 -2.24 9.89
CA PHE A 51 -10.71 -3.38 9.03
C PHE A 51 -9.55 -3.66 8.07
N ASP A 52 -9.41 -4.92 7.64
CA ASP A 52 -8.54 -5.32 6.52
C ASP A 52 -7.05 -4.98 6.68
N HIS A 53 -6.55 -4.80 7.91
CA HIS A 53 -5.13 -4.61 8.16
C HIS A 53 -4.39 -5.96 8.14
N ARG A 54 -4.45 -6.62 6.98
CA ARG A 54 -3.91 -7.96 6.71
C ARG A 54 -3.01 -7.95 5.47
N PRO A 55 -1.78 -8.47 5.53
CA PRO A 55 -0.90 -8.60 4.39
C PRO A 55 -1.25 -9.84 3.56
N LEU A 56 -0.70 -9.92 2.35
CA LEU A 56 -0.63 -11.20 1.66
C LEU A 56 0.39 -12.10 2.39
N GLU A 57 0.00 -13.32 2.73
CA GLU A 57 0.93 -14.29 3.33
C GLU A 57 2.02 -14.65 2.32
N LEU A 58 3.27 -14.50 2.73
CA LEU A 58 4.43 -14.81 1.89
C LEU A 58 4.77 -16.30 1.98
N PRO A 59 5.08 -16.94 0.85
CA PRO A 59 5.74 -18.24 0.87
C PRO A 59 7.01 -18.19 1.72
N GLU A 60 7.36 -19.30 2.36
CA GLU A 60 8.49 -19.37 3.29
C GLU A 60 9.80 -18.86 2.68
N ASP A 61 10.11 -19.28 1.45
CA ASP A 61 11.31 -18.81 0.75
C ASP A 61 11.32 -17.28 0.55
N ASP A 62 10.17 -16.68 0.23
CA ASP A 62 10.07 -15.24 0.03
C ASP A 62 10.14 -14.49 1.34
N TYR A 63 9.54 -15.04 2.40
CA TYR A 63 9.70 -14.49 3.75
C TYR A 63 11.17 -14.50 4.19
N LEU A 64 11.89 -15.60 3.97
CA LEU A 64 13.32 -15.71 4.29
C LEU A 64 14.19 -14.74 3.48
N ARG A 65 13.78 -14.37 2.27
CA ARG A 65 14.43 -13.31 1.49
C ARG A 65 14.12 -11.94 2.07
N VAL A 66 12.85 -11.64 2.31
CA VAL A 66 12.39 -10.35 2.84
C VAL A 66 13.00 -10.04 4.20
N SER A 67 13.13 -11.02 5.10
CA SER A 67 13.74 -10.84 6.42
C SER A 67 15.24 -10.53 6.38
N ARG A 68 15.90 -10.74 5.23
CA ARG A 68 17.29 -10.38 4.98
C ARG A 68 17.44 -9.03 4.27
N ILE A 69 16.35 -8.41 3.82
CA ILE A 69 16.37 -7.08 3.21
C ILE A 69 16.51 -6.04 4.33
N PRO A 70 17.53 -5.16 4.31
CA PRO A 70 17.69 -4.14 5.34
C PRO A 70 16.47 -3.23 5.49
N GLN A 71 16.22 -2.75 6.71
CA GLN A 71 15.12 -1.84 7.03
C GLN A 71 15.61 -0.37 6.94
N ARG A 72 16.00 0.03 5.74
CA ARG A 72 16.42 1.41 5.41
C ARG A 72 15.93 1.81 4.02
N LYS A 73 15.85 3.10 3.76
CA LYS A 73 15.47 3.65 2.45
C LYS A 73 16.33 3.07 1.32
N GLY A 74 15.68 2.72 0.20
CA GLY A 74 16.33 2.21 -1.00
C GLY A 74 16.72 0.72 -0.96
N SER A 75 16.46 0.01 0.15
CA SER A 75 16.82 -1.40 0.27
C SER A 75 16.00 -2.28 -0.66
N ASN A 76 16.67 -3.24 -1.29
CA ASN A 76 16.04 -4.17 -2.24
C ASN A 76 16.85 -5.47 -2.37
N PHE A 77 16.50 -6.34 -3.31
CA PHE A 77 17.19 -7.63 -3.51
C PHE A 77 18.70 -7.50 -3.75
N ARG A 78 19.18 -6.35 -4.24
CA ARG A 78 20.61 -6.10 -4.50
C ARG A 78 21.44 -5.98 -3.22
N ASP A 79 20.81 -5.79 -2.07
CA ASP A 79 21.46 -5.82 -0.75
C ASP A 79 21.68 -7.27 -0.24
N LEU A 80 21.14 -8.29 -0.92
CA LEU A 80 21.35 -9.69 -0.53
C LEU A 80 22.78 -10.15 -0.87
N PRO A 81 23.39 -11.03 -0.06
CA PRO A 81 24.74 -11.52 -0.31
C PRO A 81 24.82 -12.37 -1.59
N GLY A 82 26.02 -12.44 -2.17
CA GLY A 82 26.28 -13.22 -3.38
C GLY A 82 25.99 -12.50 -4.70
N LEU A 83 25.92 -11.16 -4.66
CA LEU A 83 25.69 -10.31 -5.83
C LEU A 83 26.84 -9.32 -6.03
N ILE A 84 27.19 -9.10 -7.29
CA ILE A 84 28.17 -8.11 -7.75
C ILE A 84 27.42 -7.09 -8.60
N ILE A 85 27.59 -5.80 -8.30
CA ILE A 85 27.05 -4.71 -9.13
C ILE A 85 28.20 -4.14 -9.96
N GLY A 86 28.12 -4.31 -11.28
CA GLY A 86 29.13 -3.76 -12.18
C GLY A 86 29.06 -2.24 -12.31
N ASN A 87 30.10 -1.64 -12.90
CA ASN A 87 30.15 -0.20 -13.20
C ASN A 87 29.03 0.26 -14.15
N ASP A 88 28.45 -0.68 -14.89
CA ASP A 88 27.29 -0.50 -15.77
C ASP A 88 25.94 -0.50 -15.02
N ASN A 89 25.98 -0.55 -13.69
CA ASN A 89 24.83 -0.70 -12.80
C ASN A 89 24.02 -1.99 -13.06
N VAL A 90 24.64 -3.00 -13.67
CA VAL A 90 24.01 -4.32 -13.90
C VAL A 90 24.40 -5.25 -12.76
N VAL A 91 23.40 -5.85 -12.12
CA VAL A 91 23.58 -6.87 -11.09
C VAL A 91 23.94 -8.21 -11.73
N ARG A 92 24.91 -8.91 -11.13
CA ARG A 92 25.35 -10.25 -11.53
C ARG A 92 25.49 -11.11 -10.28
N ARG A 93 25.34 -12.41 -10.44
CA ARG A 93 25.66 -13.36 -9.37
C ARG A 93 27.18 -13.44 -9.23
N ASP A 94 27.66 -13.45 -8.00
CA ASP A 94 29.06 -13.80 -7.71
C ASP A 94 29.29 -15.27 -8.10
N PRO A 95 30.23 -15.59 -9.02
CA PRO A 95 30.50 -16.96 -9.44
C PRO A 95 30.88 -17.92 -8.30
N GLU A 96 31.45 -17.40 -7.20
CA GLU A 96 31.85 -18.22 -6.05
C GLU A 96 30.72 -18.41 -5.02
N SER A 97 29.59 -17.71 -5.20
CA SER A 97 28.49 -17.71 -4.23
C SER A 97 27.35 -18.65 -4.64
N ASP A 98 27.20 -19.77 -3.92
CA ASP A 98 26.04 -20.67 -4.00
C ASP A 98 25.17 -20.62 -2.72
N ILE A 99 24.73 -19.42 -2.33
CA ILE A 99 23.90 -19.26 -1.14
C ILE A 99 22.48 -19.76 -1.42
N ARG A 100 22.08 -20.82 -0.73
CA ARG A 100 20.77 -21.46 -0.85
C ARG A 100 19.91 -21.26 0.39
N LEU A 101 18.60 -21.32 0.19
CA LEU A 101 17.59 -21.40 1.23
C LEU A 101 17.44 -22.86 1.70
N PRO A 102 16.80 -23.11 2.87
CA PRO A 102 16.52 -24.47 3.35
C PRO A 102 15.77 -25.35 2.34
N SER A 103 14.97 -24.76 1.45
CA SER A 103 14.28 -25.44 0.35
C SER A 103 15.19 -25.92 -0.79
N GLY A 104 16.49 -25.60 -0.74
CA GLY A 104 17.47 -25.88 -1.81
C GLY A 104 17.46 -24.87 -2.96
N LYS A 105 16.50 -23.93 -2.99
CA LYS A 105 16.46 -22.84 -3.97
C LYS A 105 17.52 -21.78 -3.66
N LEU A 106 17.95 -21.05 -4.68
CA LEU A 106 18.88 -19.93 -4.53
C LEU A 106 18.27 -18.81 -3.66
N LEU A 107 19.10 -18.17 -2.84
CA LEU A 107 18.71 -17.01 -2.04
C LEU A 107 18.18 -15.89 -2.94
N VAL A 108 18.95 -15.50 -3.95
CA VAL A 108 18.50 -14.54 -4.97
C VAL A 108 18.00 -15.34 -6.17
N PRO A 109 16.73 -15.19 -6.59
CA PRO A 109 16.23 -15.85 -7.79
C PRO A 109 16.79 -15.23 -9.08
N ASP A 110 16.97 -16.03 -10.13
CA ASP A 110 17.51 -15.53 -11.41
C ASP A 110 16.60 -14.51 -12.08
N TYR A 111 15.28 -14.62 -11.90
CA TYR A 111 14.35 -13.61 -12.43
C TYR A 111 14.63 -12.22 -11.85
N ALA A 112 15.08 -12.11 -10.60
CA ALA A 112 15.34 -10.83 -9.96
C ALA A 112 16.61 -10.20 -10.55
N ILE A 113 17.65 -11.02 -10.79
CA ILE A 113 18.90 -10.62 -11.43
C ILE A 113 18.66 -10.16 -12.87
N ASN A 114 17.77 -10.82 -13.60
CA ASN A 114 17.50 -10.49 -15.01
C ASN A 114 16.42 -9.41 -15.17
N PHE A 115 15.76 -8.97 -14.10
CA PHE A 115 14.64 -8.03 -14.18
C PHE A 115 15.11 -6.64 -14.63
N GLY A 116 14.52 -6.13 -15.72
CA GLY A 116 14.91 -4.84 -16.30
C GLY A 116 16.38 -4.80 -16.70
N ASP A 117 16.84 -5.82 -17.43
CA ASP A 117 18.23 -6.00 -17.90
C ASP A 117 19.27 -5.96 -16.76
N GLY A 118 18.86 -6.41 -15.57
CA GLY A 118 19.65 -6.40 -14.35
C GLY A 118 19.96 -5.03 -13.77
N LYS A 119 19.29 -3.98 -14.26
CA LYS A 119 19.45 -2.61 -13.75
C LYS A 119 18.38 -2.23 -12.74
N SER A 120 17.29 -2.98 -12.67
CA SER A 120 16.18 -2.67 -11.78
C SER A 120 16.55 -2.82 -10.31
N SER A 121 15.95 -1.99 -9.46
CA SER A 121 15.97 -2.11 -8.02
C SER A 121 14.62 -2.53 -7.43
N ARG A 122 13.62 -2.87 -8.27
CA ARG A 122 12.24 -3.14 -7.81
C ARG A 122 12.01 -4.48 -7.11
N PRO A 123 12.61 -5.61 -7.55
CA PRO A 123 12.39 -6.89 -6.86
C PRO A 123 12.78 -6.80 -5.38
N PHE A 124 11.91 -7.31 -4.50
CA PHE A 124 12.05 -7.27 -3.04
C PHE A 124 12.36 -5.87 -2.48
N ALA A 125 11.89 -4.81 -3.14
CA ALA A 125 12.18 -3.45 -2.72
C ALA A 125 11.27 -2.99 -1.58
N ARG A 126 11.90 -2.29 -0.65
CA ARG A 126 11.26 -1.70 0.52
C ARG A 126 10.90 -0.26 0.26
N LEU A 127 9.64 0.09 0.53
CA LEU A 127 9.19 1.47 0.53
C LEU A 127 9.77 2.22 1.73
N TRP A 128 9.83 3.54 1.62
CA TRP A 128 10.19 4.43 2.73
C TRP A 128 9.15 5.53 2.95
N TRP A 129 9.24 6.18 4.12
CA TRP A 129 8.24 7.15 4.58
C TRP A 129 8.13 8.41 3.73
N ASP A 130 9.19 8.77 3.01
CA ASP A 130 9.28 9.93 2.13
C ASP A 130 9.16 9.55 0.64
N GLU A 131 8.64 8.35 0.36
CA GLU A 131 8.40 7.84 -0.98
C GLU A 131 6.89 7.75 -1.28
N THR A 132 6.56 7.66 -2.57
CA THR A 132 5.19 7.46 -3.04
C THR A 132 5.07 6.13 -3.76
N VAL A 133 3.89 5.51 -3.72
CA VAL A 133 3.54 4.38 -4.58
C VAL A 133 2.90 4.95 -5.86
N PRO A 134 3.54 4.86 -7.04
CA PRO A 134 3.04 5.50 -8.26
C PRO A 134 1.66 4.99 -8.69
N THR A 135 1.44 3.68 -8.55
CA THR A 135 0.15 3.05 -8.80
C THR A 135 -0.02 1.88 -7.84
N VAL A 136 -1.14 1.86 -7.12
CA VAL A 136 -1.53 0.71 -6.30
C VAL A 136 -2.11 -0.35 -7.24
N LEU A 137 -1.40 -1.46 -7.41
CA LEU A 137 -1.80 -2.54 -8.29
C LEU A 137 -2.72 -3.55 -7.59
N THR A 138 -3.37 -4.41 -8.39
CA THR A 138 -4.32 -5.44 -7.93
C THR A 138 -3.67 -6.59 -7.15
N ARG A 139 -2.34 -6.68 -7.17
CA ARG A 139 -1.56 -7.66 -6.44
C ARG A 139 -0.31 -7.01 -5.85
N PRO A 140 0.01 -7.24 -4.57
CA PRO A 140 1.26 -6.79 -3.96
C PRO A 140 2.40 -7.72 -4.37
N ASP A 141 2.82 -7.63 -5.64
CA ASP A 141 3.86 -8.49 -6.20
C ASP A 141 5.26 -7.98 -5.86
N LEU A 142 5.83 -8.52 -4.79
CA LEU A 142 7.19 -8.21 -4.36
C LEU A 142 8.28 -8.63 -5.37
N HIS A 143 7.96 -9.47 -6.36
CA HIS A 143 8.94 -9.92 -7.35
C HIS A 143 9.26 -8.85 -8.40
N SER A 144 8.39 -7.86 -8.56
CA SER A 144 8.50 -6.82 -9.60
C SER A 144 8.20 -5.40 -9.11
N GLN A 145 7.76 -5.23 -7.87
CA GLN A 145 7.32 -3.95 -7.30
C GLN A 145 8.02 -3.62 -5.97
N ALA A 146 8.19 -2.32 -5.70
CA ALA A 146 8.49 -1.81 -4.37
C ALA A 146 7.21 -1.78 -3.53
N ILE A 147 7.04 -2.79 -2.69
CA ILE A 147 5.80 -2.99 -1.92
C ILE A 147 6.04 -3.55 -0.51
N LEU A 148 7.30 -3.75 -0.10
CA LEU A 148 7.59 -4.14 1.27
C LEU A 148 7.39 -2.97 2.23
N HIS A 149 6.85 -3.26 3.41
CA HIS A 149 6.63 -2.27 4.45
C HIS A 149 7.98 -1.68 4.93
N PRO A 150 8.07 -0.37 5.25
CA PRO A 150 9.33 0.27 5.63
C PRO A 150 10.06 -0.36 6.82
N GLU A 151 9.32 -0.88 7.80
CA GLU A 151 9.90 -1.40 9.05
C GLU A 151 9.45 -2.83 9.40
N GLN A 152 8.72 -3.52 8.50
CA GLN A 152 8.17 -4.85 8.78
C GLN A 152 8.50 -5.79 7.61
N ASP A 153 8.77 -7.05 7.90
CA ASP A 153 9.15 -8.06 6.90
C ASP A 153 7.92 -8.69 6.24
N ARG A 154 7.11 -7.82 5.63
CA ARG A 154 5.87 -8.14 4.92
C ARG A 154 5.64 -7.15 3.79
N VAL A 155 4.76 -7.51 2.85
CA VAL A 155 4.18 -6.54 1.92
C VAL A 155 3.21 -5.59 2.65
N LEU A 156 2.88 -4.47 2.01
CA LEU A 156 1.79 -3.60 2.48
C LEU A 156 0.49 -4.39 2.64
N THR A 157 -0.31 -4.06 3.65
CA THR A 157 -1.61 -4.69 3.88
C THR A 157 -2.68 -4.17 2.93
N ILE A 158 -3.80 -4.88 2.82
CA ILE A 158 -4.99 -4.41 2.09
C ILE A 158 -5.36 -3.00 2.56
N ARG A 159 -5.46 -2.77 3.87
CA ARG A 159 -5.78 -1.45 4.42
C ARG A 159 -4.76 -0.36 4.11
N GLU A 160 -3.46 -0.67 4.07
CA GLU A 160 -2.43 0.31 3.71
C GLU A 160 -2.57 0.71 2.23
N CYS A 161 -2.77 -0.26 1.35
CA CYS A 161 -3.10 -0.02 -0.06
C CYS A 161 -4.41 0.75 -0.24
N ALA A 162 -5.45 0.43 0.52
CA ALA A 162 -6.74 1.12 0.47
C ALA A 162 -6.60 2.59 0.86
N ARG A 163 -5.79 2.89 1.90
CA ARG A 163 -5.48 4.27 2.27
C ARG A 163 -4.70 5.00 1.20
N LEU A 164 -3.76 4.34 0.50
CA LEU A 164 -3.07 4.95 -0.65
C LEU A 164 -4.06 5.33 -1.77
N GLN A 165 -5.15 4.58 -1.94
CA GLN A 165 -6.27 4.92 -2.85
C GLN A 165 -7.31 5.88 -2.24
N GLY A 166 -7.05 6.40 -1.03
CA GLY A 166 -7.91 7.36 -0.34
C GLY A 166 -9.23 6.78 0.18
N PHE A 167 -9.36 5.45 0.29
CA PHE A 167 -10.54 4.86 0.92
C PHE A 167 -10.67 5.31 2.38
N PRO A 168 -11.89 5.66 2.82
CA PRO A 168 -12.13 5.86 4.24
C PRO A 168 -11.98 4.53 4.98
N ASP A 169 -11.50 4.58 6.22
CA ASP A 169 -11.18 3.40 7.01
C ASP A 169 -12.42 2.58 7.41
N TYR A 170 -13.61 3.20 7.37
CA TYR A 170 -14.87 2.48 7.60
C TYR A 170 -15.29 1.60 6.41
N TYR A 171 -14.73 1.80 5.21
CA TYR A 171 -15.08 1.01 4.03
C TYR A 171 -14.53 -0.40 4.18
N ARG A 172 -15.41 -1.41 4.15
CA ARG A 172 -15.04 -2.82 4.31
C ARG A 172 -14.96 -3.52 2.95
N PHE A 173 -13.94 -4.34 2.75
CA PHE A 173 -13.78 -5.15 1.54
C PHE A 173 -14.28 -6.58 1.79
N CYS A 174 -14.86 -7.20 0.77
CA CYS A 174 -15.42 -8.56 0.85
C CYS A 174 -14.54 -9.58 0.10
N GLY A 175 -14.73 -10.86 0.38
CA GLY A 175 -14.01 -11.95 -0.29
C GLY A 175 -12.68 -12.32 0.38
N ASN A 176 -11.86 -13.09 -0.31
CA ASN A 176 -10.55 -13.52 0.18
C ASN A 176 -9.49 -12.40 0.04
N VAL A 177 -8.31 -12.59 0.66
CA VAL A 177 -7.25 -11.57 0.69
C VAL A 177 -6.85 -11.09 -0.71
N LYS A 178 -6.74 -11.99 -1.70
CA LYS A 178 -6.35 -11.63 -3.06
C LYS A 178 -7.45 -10.82 -3.75
N GLU A 179 -8.71 -11.23 -3.60
CA GLU A 179 -9.87 -10.50 -4.14
C GLU A 179 -9.98 -9.09 -3.56
N ARG A 180 -9.63 -8.91 -2.28
CA ARG A 180 -9.63 -7.58 -1.64
C ARG A 180 -8.52 -6.68 -2.21
N TYR A 181 -7.31 -7.20 -2.47
CA TYR A 181 -6.29 -6.43 -3.22
C TYR A 181 -6.77 -6.07 -4.63
N CYS A 182 -7.45 -6.99 -5.33
CA CYS A 182 -8.01 -6.69 -6.64
C CYS A 182 -9.05 -5.56 -6.59
N GLN A 183 -9.94 -5.56 -5.59
CA GLN A 183 -10.92 -4.49 -5.38
C GLN A 183 -10.23 -3.13 -5.16
N VAL A 184 -9.18 -3.10 -4.32
CA VAL A 184 -8.42 -1.88 -4.06
C VAL A 184 -7.67 -1.38 -5.31
N GLY A 185 -6.97 -2.28 -6.01
CA GLY A 185 -6.15 -1.91 -7.17
C GLY A 185 -6.97 -1.50 -8.40
N ASN A 186 -8.17 -2.06 -8.59
CA ASN A 186 -9.07 -1.68 -9.70
C ASN A 186 -9.90 -0.43 -9.42
N ALA A 187 -9.95 0.03 -8.17
CA ALA A 187 -10.76 1.19 -7.80
C ALA A 187 -10.16 2.49 -8.37
N VAL A 188 -11.04 3.43 -8.70
CA VAL A 188 -10.66 4.83 -8.86
C VAL A 188 -10.41 5.42 -7.47
N ALA A 189 -9.32 6.17 -7.33
CA ALA A 189 -8.99 6.84 -6.07
C ALA A 189 -10.20 7.65 -5.57
N VAL A 190 -10.63 7.41 -4.33
CA VAL A 190 -11.86 7.99 -3.78
C VAL A 190 -11.87 9.53 -3.81
N PRO A 191 -10.76 10.23 -3.53
CA PRO A 191 -10.73 11.70 -3.64
C PRO A 191 -10.97 12.20 -5.07
N VAL A 192 -10.52 11.46 -6.09
CA VAL A 192 -10.77 11.80 -7.50
C VAL A 192 -12.26 11.64 -7.81
N ALA A 193 -12.85 10.50 -7.44
CA ALA A 193 -14.29 10.27 -7.63
C ALA A 193 -15.14 11.32 -6.89
N ARG A 194 -14.73 11.73 -5.69
CA ARG A 194 -15.41 12.78 -4.91
C ARG A 194 -15.36 14.14 -5.59
N ALA A 195 -14.22 14.55 -6.13
CA ALA A 195 -14.10 15.79 -6.89
C ALA A 195 -15.00 15.79 -8.15
N LEU A 196 -15.01 14.68 -8.89
CA LEU A 196 -15.90 14.51 -10.05
C LEU A 196 -17.37 14.54 -9.64
N GLY A 197 -17.73 13.87 -8.54
CA GLY A 197 -19.09 13.89 -8.00
C GLY A 197 -19.56 15.29 -7.59
N TYR A 198 -18.67 16.11 -7.02
CA TYR A 198 -18.97 17.51 -6.71
C TYR A 198 -19.23 18.33 -7.97
N ALA A 199 -18.37 18.21 -8.99
CA ALA A 199 -18.58 18.89 -10.26
C ALA A 199 -19.90 18.48 -10.93
N LEU A 200 -20.23 17.18 -10.89
CA LEU A 200 -21.52 16.67 -11.36
C LEU A 200 -22.69 17.28 -10.59
N GLY A 201 -22.62 17.31 -9.25
CA GLY A 201 -23.66 17.90 -8.41
C GLY A 201 -23.91 19.38 -8.73
N MET A 202 -22.85 20.15 -8.93
CA MET A 202 -22.92 21.56 -9.31
C MET A 202 -23.54 21.74 -10.70
N ALA A 203 -23.20 20.88 -11.65
CA ALA A 203 -23.78 20.91 -13.01
C ALA A 203 -25.27 20.60 -13.00
N VAL A 204 -25.70 19.57 -12.26
CA VAL A 204 -27.11 19.19 -12.14
C VAL A 204 -27.94 20.32 -11.50
N GLN A 205 -27.36 21.02 -10.53
CA GLN A 205 -28.00 22.18 -9.88
C GLN A 205 -27.92 23.46 -10.70
N ARG A 206 -27.26 23.44 -11.87
CA ARG A 206 -27.03 24.62 -12.74
C ARG A 206 -26.27 25.74 -12.03
N LEU A 207 -25.35 25.36 -11.13
CA LEU A 207 -24.49 26.28 -10.37
C LEU A 207 -23.06 26.34 -10.95
N THR A 208 -22.85 25.85 -12.16
CA THR A 208 -21.56 25.86 -12.84
C THR A 208 -21.32 27.17 -13.57
N GLU A 209 -20.09 27.67 -13.49
CA GLU A 209 -19.59 28.76 -14.33
C GLU A 209 -19.28 28.26 -15.75
N GLU A 210 -19.16 29.18 -16.73
CA GLU A 210 -18.77 28.82 -18.09
C GLU A 210 -17.28 28.39 -18.13
N GLY A 211 -17.00 27.20 -18.68
CA GLY A 211 -15.64 26.69 -18.82
C GLY A 211 -15.53 25.16 -18.80
N HIS A 212 -14.33 24.64 -19.05
CA HIS A 212 -14.02 23.21 -19.01
C HIS A 212 -13.29 22.78 -17.73
N LEU A 213 -12.98 23.73 -16.83
CA LEU A 213 -12.29 23.50 -15.57
C LEU A 213 -13.11 24.08 -14.41
N MET A 214 -12.98 23.46 -13.24
CA MET A 214 -13.61 23.90 -12.00
C MET A 214 -12.55 23.98 -10.90
N ILE A 215 -12.56 25.07 -10.12
CA ILE A 215 -11.78 25.20 -8.90
C ILE A 215 -12.67 24.73 -7.73
N LEU A 216 -12.21 23.72 -7.00
CA LEU A 216 -12.91 23.23 -5.82
C LEU A 216 -12.83 24.25 -4.68
N PRO A 217 -13.87 24.38 -3.82
CA PRO A 217 -13.87 25.35 -2.75
C PRO A 217 -12.75 25.06 -1.72
N PRO A 218 -12.20 26.08 -1.02
CA PRO A 218 -11.02 25.92 -0.16
C PRO A 218 -11.14 24.86 0.95
N LYS A 219 -12.36 24.51 1.38
CA LYS A 219 -12.60 23.50 2.43
C LYS A 219 -12.96 22.11 1.88
N PHE A 220 -13.00 21.93 0.56
CA PHE A 220 -13.40 20.67 -0.06
C PHE A 220 -12.52 19.50 0.40
N SER A 221 -11.22 19.72 0.59
CA SER A 221 -10.26 18.70 1.02
C SER A 221 -10.34 18.33 2.51
N HIS A 222 -11.14 19.04 3.31
CA HIS A 222 -11.13 18.93 4.79
C HIS A 222 -12.47 18.52 5.43
N THR A 223 -13.55 18.51 4.65
CA THR A 223 -14.90 18.03 5.02
C THR A 223 -15.14 16.63 4.48
#